data_AF-A0A973FKB8-F1
#
_entry.id   AF-A0A973FKB8-F1
#
_cell.length_a   1.000
_cell.length_b   1.000
_cell.length_c   1.000
_cell.angle_alpha   90.00
_cell.angle_beta   90.00
_cell.angle_gamma   90.00
#
_symmetry.space_group_name_H-M   'P 1'
#
loop_
_entity.id
_entity.type
_entity.pdbx_description
1 polymer ?
#
loop_
_entity_poly.entity_id
_entity_poly.type
_entity_poly.pdbx_seq_one_letter_code
_entity_poly.pdbx_strand_id
1 'polypeptide(L)'
;MQVYNNAPAFSVWKNYTFNMSNLRSSMSKLSSGLRITNAGDDPAGLAISERLRAQYRNTAAAAMNVENKINYLQTADSWLQKVHDIMGRMAELSIMANDGTKSQVDRDNLQKEFGQMQKEIQRITSGATAAGKFNGLYLFRGGSGVAAMTGDGVQAGFGAVRLQVGPDSNMVFNEEPLNLESDNFTIIGSYNTYSYGSVNMTLLGSTL
;
A
#
# COMPACT_ATOMS: atom_id res chain seq x y z
N MET A 1 -73.64 -38.36 21.42
CA MET A 1 -73.06 -37.07 21.01
C MET A 1 -73.01 -36.15 22.22
N GLN A 2 -71.81 -35.72 22.64
CA GLN A 2 -71.66 -34.79 23.76
C GLN A 2 -71.62 -33.35 23.21
N VAL A 3 -72.43 -32.46 23.80
CA VAL A 3 -72.68 -31.08 23.33
C VAL A 3 -71.65 -30.07 23.86
N TYR A 4 -70.75 -30.49 24.77
CA TYR A 4 -69.81 -29.59 25.45
C TYR A 4 -68.50 -29.33 24.69
N ASN A 5 -68.08 -30.23 23.79
CA ASN A 5 -66.81 -30.08 23.07
C ASN A 5 -67.00 -30.40 21.58
N ASN A 6 -66.75 -29.39 20.73
CA ASN A 6 -66.86 -29.52 19.28
C ASN A 6 -65.49 -29.87 18.67
N ALA A 7 -65.12 -31.14 18.72
CA ALA A 7 -63.87 -31.67 18.17
C ALA A 7 -63.66 -31.37 16.66
N PRO A 8 -64.69 -31.47 15.77
CA PRO A 8 -64.48 -31.10 14.36
C PRO A 8 -64.25 -29.59 14.19
N ALA A 9 -64.92 -28.72 14.93
CA ALA A 9 -64.65 -27.28 14.90
C ALA A 9 -63.22 -26.95 15.37
N PHE A 10 -62.71 -27.62 16.41
CA PHE A 10 -61.32 -27.45 16.85
C PHE A 10 -60.32 -27.87 15.77
N SER A 11 -60.61 -28.96 15.04
CA SER A 11 -59.77 -29.43 13.94
C SER A 11 -59.77 -28.45 12.76
N VAL A 12 -60.92 -27.86 12.44
CA VAL A 12 -61.05 -26.77 11.44
C VAL A 12 -60.27 -25.54 11.89
N TRP A 13 -60.37 -25.12 13.15
CA TRP A 13 -59.64 -23.98 13.70
C TRP A 13 -58.12 -24.18 13.67
N LYS A 14 -57.64 -25.38 14.00
CA LYS A 14 -56.21 -25.75 13.89
C LYS A 14 -55.72 -25.59 12.45
N ASN A 15 -56.43 -26.16 11.48
CA ASN A 15 -56.08 -26.06 10.06
C ASN A 15 -56.15 -24.61 9.55
N TYR A 16 -57.15 -23.83 9.97
CA TYR A 16 -57.23 -22.41 9.66
C TYR A 16 -56.01 -21.63 10.18
N THR A 17 -55.60 -21.89 11.42
CA THR A 17 -54.44 -21.25 12.05
C THR A 17 -53.14 -21.58 11.30
N PHE A 18 -52.94 -22.84 10.89
CA PHE A 18 -51.80 -23.24 10.07
C PHE A 18 -51.81 -22.54 8.69
N ASN A 19 -52.97 -22.49 8.01
CA ASN A 19 -53.10 -21.81 6.72
C ASN A 19 -52.85 -20.29 6.83
N MET A 20 -53.36 -19.63 7.87
CA MET A 20 -53.11 -18.22 8.14
C MET A 20 -51.61 -17.95 8.38
N SER A 21 -50.90 -18.83 9.10
CA SER A 21 -49.45 -18.71 9.30
C SER A 21 -48.68 -18.83 7.98
N ASN A 22 -49.04 -19.80 7.13
CA ASN A 22 -48.42 -19.98 5.83
C ASN A 22 -48.69 -18.79 4.89
N LEU A 23 -49.91 -18.27 4.88
CA LEU A 23 -50.27 -17.07 4.10
C LEU A 23 -49.45 -15.86 4.54
N ARG A 24 -49.30 -15.64 5.85
CA ARG A 24 -48.47 -14.54 6.40
C ARG A 24 -46.99 -14.69 5.99
N SER A 25 -46.45 -15.92 6.00
CA SER A 25 -45.09 -16.19 5.56
C SER A 25 -44.90 -15.90 4.06
N SER A 26 -45.82 -16.36 3.21
CA SER A 26 -45.81 -16.07 1.77
C SER A 26 -45.94 -14.58 1.48
N MET A 27 -46.80 -13.86 2.22
CA MET A 27 -46.94 -12.41 2.09
C MET A 27 -45.66 -11.67 2.50
N SER A 28 -44.97 -12.12 3.55
CA SER A 28 -43.68 -11.57 3.98
C SER A 28 -42.56 -11.80 2.94
N LYS A 29 -42.51 -12.99 2.34
CA LYS A 29 -41.58 -13.31 1.24
C LYS A 29 -41.87 -12.45 0.01
N LEU A 30 -43.14 -12.27 -0.36
CA LEU A 30 -43.54 -11.40 -1.46
C LEU A 30 -43.17 -9.94 -1.19
N SER A 31 -43.47 -9.43 0.01
CA SER A 31 -43.20 -8.04 0.38
C SER A 31 -41.71 -7.71 0.48
N SER A 32 -40.86 -8.69 0.83
CA SER A 32 -39.41 -8.51 0.92
C SER A 32 -38.68 -8.82 -0.38
N GLY A 33 -39.31 -9.56 -1.30
CA GLY A 33 -38.66 -10.11 -2.49
C GLY A 33 -37.60 -11.17 -2.19
N LEU A 34 -37.44 -11.59 -0.92
CA LEU A 34 -36.46 -12.58 -0.50
C LEU A 34 -37.12 -13.94 -0.33
N ARG A 35 -36.50 -14.99 -0.90
CA ARG A 35 -36.96 -16.37 -0.70
C ARG A 35 -36.80 -16.83 0.76
N ILE A 36 -35.74 -16.36 1.43
CA ILE A 36 -35.42 -16.66 2.84
C ILE A 36 -35.58 -15.36 3.64
N THR A 37 -36.64 -15.28 4.45
CA THR A 37 -36.96 -14.09 5.26
C THR A 37 -36.64 -14.28 6.73
N ASN A 38 -36.73 -15.51 7.24
CA ASN A 38 -36.49 -15.85 8.64
C ASN A 38 -35.32 -16.82 8.77
N ALA A 39 -34.43 -16.56 9.75
CA ALA A 39 -33.30 -17.43 10.08
C ALA A 39 -33.71 -18.83 10.55
N GLY A 40 -34.94 -18.99 11.02
CA GLY A 40 -35.49 -20.28 11.45
C GLY A 40 -36.00 -21.19 10.33
N ASP A 41 -36.23 -20.68 9.12
CA ASP A 41 -36.78 -21.46 7.98
C ASP A 41 -35.66 -22.16 7.19
N ASP A 42 -34.53 -21.47 6.98
CA ASP A 42 -33.32 -22.02 6.33
C ASP A 42 -32.06 -21.33 6.88
N PRO A 43 -31.46 -21.83 7.98
CA PRO A 43 -30.29 -21.21 8.59
C PRO A 43 -29.04 -21.32 7.71
N ALA A 44 -28.89 -22.40 6.94
CA ALA A 44 -27.74 -22.61 6.07
C ALA A 44 -27.79 -21.72 4.83
N GLY A 45 -28.96 -21.62 4.17
CA GLY A 45 -29.18 -20.73 3.05
C GLY A 45 -29.06 -19.26 3.44
N LEU A 46 -29.56 -18.89 4.63
CA LEU A 46 -29.35 -17.54 5.16
C LEU A 46 -27.86 -17.25 5.39
N ALA A 47 -27.13 -18.16 6.04
CA ALA A 47 -25.70 -17.99 6.31
C ALA A 47 -24.87 -17.84 5.02
N ILE A 48 -25.16 -18.63 3.98
CA ILE A 48 -24.49 -18.49 2.67
C ILE A 48 -24.85 -17.14 2.03
N SER A 49 -26.11 -16.72 2.09
CA SER A 49 -26.54 -15.45 1.51
C SER A 49 -25.88 -14.25 2.19
N GLU A 50 -25.71 -14.29 3.51
CA GLU A 50 -25.06 -13.20 4.25
C GLU A 50 -23.54 -13.21 4.02
N ARG A 51 -22.91 -14.39 3.89
CA ARG A 51 -21.53 -14.51 3.46
C ARG A 51 -21.31 -13.89 2.07
N LEU A 52 -22.20 -14.17 1.12
CA LEU A 52 -22.11 -13.58 -0.23
C LEU A 52 -22.35 -12.07 -0.22
N ARG A 53 -23.29 -11.57 0.59
CA ARG A 53 -23.47 -10.12 0.80
C ARG A 53 -22.24 -9.47 1.41
N ALA A 54 -21.62 -10.11 2.40
CA ALA A 54 -20.36 -9.65 2.98
C ALA A 54 -19.22 -9.64 1.96
N GLN A 55 -19.10 -10.69 1.15
CA GLN A 55 -18.14 -10.74 0.05
C GLN A 55 -18.39 -9.62 -0.96
N TYR A 56 -19.64 -9.37 -1.36
CA TYR A 56 -19.99 -8.27 -2.25
C TYR A 56 -19.60 -6.91 -1.68
N ARG A 57 -19.88 -6.66 -0.40
CA ARG A 57 -19.45 -5.41 0.28
C ARG A 57 -17.93 -5.27 0.27
N ASN A 58 -17.21 -6.36 0.55
CA ASN A 58 -15.75 -6.36 0.54
C ASN A 58 -15.16 -6.15 -0.87
N THR A 59 -15.73 -6.80 -1.89
CA THR A 59 -15.28 -6.64 -3.28
C THR A 59 -15.60 -5.24 -3.82
N ALA A 60 -16.75 -4.66 -3.45
CA ALA A 60 -17.08 -3.29 -3.79
C ALA A 60 -16.07 -2.29 -3.19
N ALA A 61 -15.70 -2.46 -1.92
CA ALA A 61 -14.66 -1.65 -1.29
C ALA A 61 -13.28 -1.87 -1.94
N ALA A 62 -12.94 -3.11 -2.30
CA ALA A 62 -11.71 -3.41 -3.03
C ALA A 62 -11.68 -2.76 -4.43
N ALA A 63 -12.82 -2.73 -5.14
CA ALA A 63 -12.95 -2.08 -6.43
C ALA A 63 -12.71 -0.56 -6.32
N MET A 64 -13.29 0.11 -5.33
CA MET A 64 -13.01 1.53 -5.04
C MET A 64 -11.53 1.78 -4.74
N ASN A 65 -10.87 0.87 -4.01
CA ASN A 65 -9.43 0.97 -3.75
C ASN A 65 -8.60 0.79 -5.03
N VAL A 66 -9.00 -0.10 -5.94
CA VAL A 66 -8.34 -0.27 -7.24
C VAL A 66 -8.52 0.98 -8.11
N GLU A 67 -9.71 1.58 -8.13
CA GLU A 67 -9.97 2.82 -8.86
C GLU A 67 -9.09 3.97 -8.36
N ASN A 68 -8.96 4.12 -7.04
CA ASN A 68 -8.02 5.10 -6.46
C ASN A 68 -6.56 4.82 -6.84
N LYS A 69 -6.16 3.55 -6.95
CA LYS A 69 -4.82 3.18 -7.44
C LYS A 69 -4.64 3.50 -8.92
N ILE A 70 -5.67 3.34 -9.75
CA ILE A 70 -5.63 3.75 -11.16
C ILE A 70 -5.42 5.26 -11.24
N ASN A 71 -6.19 6.05 -10.48
CA ASN A 71 -6.06 7.50 -10.44
C ASN A 71 -4.66 7.95 -9.96
N TYR A 72 -4.12 7.24 -8.96
CA TYR A 72 -2.74 7.43 -8.49
C TYR A 72 -1.72 7.20 -9.62
N LEU A 73 -1.85 6.07 -10.34
CA LEU A 73 -0.94 5.73 -11.44
C LEU A 73 -1.06 6.69 -12.61
N GLN A 74 -2.27 7.10 -13.00
CA GLN A 74 -2.48 8.10 -14.06
C GLN A 74 -1.86 9.44 -13.71
N THR A 75 -1.97 9.86 -12.45
CA THR A 75 -1.32 11.10 -11.98
C THR A 75 0.20 10.95 -12.03
N ALA A 76 0.74 9.80 -11.60
CA ALA A 76 2.16 9.51 -11.70
C ALA A 76 2.66 9.50 -13.15
N ASP A 77 1.91 8.90 -14.07
CA ASP A 77 2.24 8.84 -15.49
C ASP A 77 2.28 10.24 -16.12
N SER A 78 1.32 11.10 -15.80
CA SER A 78 1.31 12.50 -16.25
C SER A 78 2.56 13.27 -15.80
N TRP A 79 3.00 13.06 -14.55
CA TRP A 79 4.24 13.66 -14.05
C TRP A 79 5.49 13.05 -14.71
N LEU A 80 5.52 11.75 -14.94
CA LEU A 80 6.61 11.08 -15.65
C LEU A 80 6.72 11.54 -17.10
N GLN A 81 5.60 11.82 -17.76
CA GLN A 81 5.60 12.42 -19.09
C GLN A 81 6.29 13.80 -19.09
N LYS A 82 6.09 14.62 -18.04
CA LYS A 82 6.82 15.89 -17.89
C LYS A 82 8.32 15.69 -17.69
N VAL A 83 8.71 14.70 -16.89
CA VAL A 83 10.13 14.35 -16.73
C VAL A 83 10.72 13.89 -18.07
N HIS A 84 9.98 13.10 -18.85
CA HIS A 84 10.38 12.65 -20.17
C HIS A 84 10.61 13.81 -21.14
N ASP A 85 9.69 14.78 -21.20
CA ASP A 85 9.82 15.98 -22.03
C ASP A 85 11.09 16.78 -21.65
N ILE A 86 11.34 16.93 -20.34
CA ILE A 86 12.54 17.63 -19.84
C ILE A 86 13.82 16.87 -20.21
N MET A 87 13.82 15.54 -20.11
CA MET A 87 14.98 14.71 -20.51
C MET A 87 15.26 14.82 -22.01
N GLY A 88 14.22 14.87 -22.86
CA GLY A 88 14.37 15.15 -24.29
C GLY A 88 15.07 16.49 -24.53
N ARG A 89 14.63 17.54 -23.84
CA ARG A 89 15.27 18.86 -23.91
C ARG A 89 16.71 18.85 -23.42
N MET A 90 17.01 18.12 -22.35
CA MET A 90 18.38 17.96 -21.84
C MET A 90 19.30 17.26 -22.86
N ALA A 91 18.78 16.26 -23.59
CA ALA A 91 19.52 15.60 -24.66
C ALA A 91 19.80 16.56 -25.83
N GLU A 92 18.83 17.37 -26.25
CA GLU A 92 19.03 18.43 -27.25
C GLU A 92 20.15 19.39 -26.83
N LEU A 93 20.10 19.89 -25.59
CA LEU A 93 21.12 20.81 -25.06
C LEU A 93 22.51 20.17 -25.02
N SER A 94 22.60 18.87 -24.69
CA SER A 94 23.86 18.13 -24.70
C SER A 94 24.46 18.02 -26.11
N ILE A 95 23.62 17.80 -27.13
CA ILE A 95 24.08 17.74 -28.53
C ILE A 95 24.52 19.13 -28.99
N MET A 96 23.75 20.18 -28.66
CA MET A 96 24.09 21.57 -28.99
C MET A 96 25.39 22.04 -28.32
N ALA A 97 25.67 21.57 -27.09
CA ALA A 97 26.90 21.89 -26.38
C ALA A 97 28.14 21.19 -26.98
N ASN A 98 27.95 20.07 -27.68
CA ASN A 98 29.00 19.29 -28.34
C ASN A 98 29.38 19.83 -29.73
N ASP A 99 28.71 20.88 -30.21
CA ASP A 99 29.08 21.57 -31.45
C ASP A 99 30.40 22.35 -31.27
N GLY A 100 31.43 21.98 -32.04
CA GLY A 100 32.76 22.59 -31.99
C GLY A 100 32.83 24.05 -32.44
N THR A 101 31.78 24.58 -33.05
CA THR A 101 31.70 25.98 -33.50
C THR A 101 31.22 26.96 -32.42
N LYS A 102 30.75 26.46 -31.28
CA LYS A 102 30.21 27.30 -30.19
C LYS A 102 31.31 27.96 -29.36
N SER A 103 31.07 29.23 -29.00
CA SER A 103 31.96 29.97 -28.11
C SER A 103 31.84 29.46 -26.66
N GLN A 104 32.82 29.80 -25.81
CA GLN A 104 32.76 29.43 -24.40
C GLN A 104 31.55 30.04 -23.69
N VAL A 105 31.17 31.28 -24.03
CA VAL A 105 30.00 31.97 -23.46
C VAL A 105 28.70 31.25 -23.82
N ASP A 106 28.60 30.73 -25.05
CA ASP A 106 27.42 29.96 -25.47
C ASP A 106 27.31 28.63 -24.72
N ARG A 107 28.45 27.94 -24.52
CA ARG A 107 28.49 26.71 -23.72
C ARG A 107 28.09 26.96 -22.27
N ASP A 108 28.52 28.07 -21.67
CA ASP A 108 28.13 28.43 -20.31
C ASP A 108 26.63 28.73 -20.19
N ASN A 109 26.01 29.31 -21.22
CA ASN A 109 24.56 29.56 -21.24
C ASN A 109 23.76 28.25 -21.41
N LEU A 110 24.21 27.34 -22.28
CA LEU A 110 23.61 26.00 -22.42
C LEU A 110 23.70 25.20 -21.11
N GLN A 111 24.83 25.30 -20.41
CA GLN A 111 25.02 24.66 -19.10
C GLN A 111 24.06 25.22 -18.05
N LYS A 112 23.77 26.52 -18.06
CA LYS A 112 22.76 27.12 -17.17
C LYS A 112 21.37 26.58 -17.46
N GLU A 113 20.98 26.47 -18.72
CA GLU A 113 19.69 25.90 -19.12
C GLU A 113 19.60 24.43 -18.69
N PHE A 114 20.66 23.64 -18.92
CA PHE A 114 20.74 22.26 -18.48
C PHE A 114 20.60 22.11 -16.95
N GLY A 115 21.28 22.98 -16.19
CA GLY A 115 21.15 23.03 -14.73
C GLY A 115 19.75 23.44 -14.24
N GLN A 116 19.03 24.28 -14.99
CA GLN A 116 17.63 24.59 -14.70
C GLN A 116 16.72 23.37 -14.95
N MET A 117 16.96 22.62 -16.02
CA MET A 117 16.22 21.39 -16.30
C MET A 117 16.44 20.34 -15.20
N GLN A 118 17.67 20.18 -14.72
CA GLN A 118 17.98 19.31 -13.57
C GLN A 118 17.21 19.73 -12.30
N LYS A 119 17.16 21.04 -12.00
CA LYS A 119 16.38 21.56 -10.87
C LYS A 119 14.89 21.28 -11.01
N GLU A 120 14.36 21.35 -12.23
CA GLU A 120 12.95 21.06 -12.48
C GLU A 120 12.63 19.56 -12.28
N ILE A 121 13.50 18.65 -12.74
CA ILE A 121 13.38 17.22 -12.42
C ILE A 121 13.44 17.01 -10.91
N GLN A 122 14.37 17.68 -10.21
CA GLN A 122 14.48 17.61 -8.76
C GLN A 122 13.20 18.09 -8.07
N ARG A 123 12.58 19.17 -8.56
CA ARG A 123 11.30 19.72 -8.06
C ARG A 123 10.13 18.75 -8.23
N ILE A 124 10.10 17.97 -9.30
CA ILE A 124 9.08 16.94 -9.54
C ILE A 124 9.31 15.72 -8.63
N THR A 125 10.57 15.28 -8.52
CA THR A 125 10.94 13.97 -7.97
C THR A 125 11.28 13.98 -6.47
N SER A 126 12.06 14.95 -6.00
CA SER A 126 12.70 14.91 -4.68
C SER A 126 12.57 16.22 -3.91
N GLY A 127 11.90 16.18 -2.75
CA GLY A 127 11.87 17.31 -1.81
C GLY A 127 10.64 17.28 -0.92
N ALA A 128 10.70 17.99 0.21
CA ALA A 128 9.53 18.24 1.07
C ALA A 128 8.43 19.06 0.35
N THR A 129 8.77 19.73 -0.74
CA THR A 129 7.89 20.53 -1.61
C THR A 129 7.72 19.92 -3.00
N ALA A 130 7.98 18.62 -3.16
CA ALA A 130 7.86 17.97 -4.46
C ALA A 130 6.44 18.12 -5.05
N ALA A 131 6.38 18.45 -6.34
CA ALA A 131 5.13 18.75 -7.02
C ALA A 131 4.36 17.48 -7.41
N GLY A 132 5.05 16.37 -7.62
CA GLY A 132 4.48 15.05 -7.90
C GLY A 132 3.81 14.47 -6.66
N LYS A 133 2.55 14.87 -6.42
CA LYS A 133 1.74 14.41 -5.29
C LYS A 133 0.34 13.98 -5.71
N PHE A 134 -0.20 12.98 -5.02
CA PHE A 134 -1.59 12.55 -5.13
C PHE A 134 -2.18 12.45 -3.73
N ASN A 135 -3.27 13.18 -3.46
CA ASN A 135 -3.93 13.18 -2.15
C ASN A 135 -2.97 13.39 -0.95
N GLY A 136 -1.98 14.28 -1.11
CA GLY A 136 -0.96 14.56 -0.09
C GLY A 136 0.21 13.57 -0.01
N LEU A 137 0.18 12.48 -0.78
CA LEU A 137 1.24 11.49 -0.86
C LEU A 137 2.22 11.83 -1.98
N TYR A 138 3.52 11.74 -1.71
CA TYR A 138 4.57 11.92 -2.72
C TYR A 138 4.67 10.69 -3.62
N LEU A 139 4.78 10.92 -4.94
CA LEU A 139 4.77 9.85 -5.94
C LEU A 139 6.14 9.21 -6.18
N PHE A 140 7.23 9.99 -6.06
CA PHE A 140 8.57 9.60 -6.52
C PHE A 140 9.64 9.60 -5.42
N ARG A 141 9.25 9.85 -4.17
CA ARG A 141 10.16 9.74 -3.03
C ARG A 141 10.21 8.27 -2.62
N GLY A 142 11.36 7.63 -2.79
CA GLY A 142 11.58 6.26 -2.33
C GLY A 142 11.31 6.15 -0.82
N GLY A 143 10.14 5.62 -0.47
CA GLY A 143 9.64 5.53 0.90
C GLY A 143 8.12 5.45 0.91
N SER A 144 7.60 4.22 1.02
CA SER A 144 6.22 3.73 1.31
C SER A 144 4.97 4.57 1.02
N GLY A 145 5.00 5.67 0.26
CA GLY A 145 3.83 6.49 -0.09
C GLY A 145 3.03 6.99 1.12
N VAL A 146 3.60 7.01 2.33
CA VAL A 146 3.02 7.61 3.52
C VAL A 146 3.76 8.91 3.74
N ALA A 147 3.04 10.03 3.93
CA ALA A 147 3.66 11.25 4.43
C ALA A 147 4.44 10.85 5.68
N ALA A 148 5.78 10.85 5.60
CA ALA A 148 6.61 10.61 6.76
C ALA A 148 6.10 11.55 7.84
N MET A 149 5.41 11.01 8.85
CA MET A 149 5.09 11.75 10.05
C MET A 149 6.45 12.21 10.55
N THR A 150 6.69 13.50 10.38
CA THR A 150 7.90 14.15 10.86
C THR A 150 7.85 13.97 12.36
N GLY A 151 8.63 13.02 12.87
CA GLY A 151 8.43 12.54 14.23
C GLY A 151 9.38 11.44 14.70
N ASP A 152 10.32 10.97 13.88
CA ASP A 152 11.53 10.34 14.41
C ASP A 152 12.73 10.78 13.59
N GLY A 153 13.66 11.47 14.25
CA GLY A 153 14.80 12.08 13.62
C GLY A 153 15.91 11.07 13.35
N VAL A 154 16.91 11.55 12.61
CA VAL A 154 18.26 10.98 12.35
C VAL A 154 18.39 10.28 11.00
N GLN A 155 19.31 10.65 10.11
CA GLN A 155 20.13 11.84 9.85
C GLN A 155 20.54 11.74 8.37
N ALA A 156 20.70 12.88 7.68
CA ALA A 156 21.38 12.92 6.40
C ALA A 156 22.84 12.45 6.57
N GLY A 157 23.23 11.38 5.87
CA GLY A 157 24.59 10.84 5.89
C GLY A 157 24.59 9.38 5.47
N PHE A 158 25.51 9.00 4.58
CA PHE A 158 25.67 7.62 4.13
C PHE A 158 25.93 6.70 5.33
N GLY A 159 24.95 5.87 5.75
CA GLY A 159 25.10 5.03 6.94
C GLY A 159 24.01 3.95 7.07
N ALA A 160 24.44 2.70 6.92
CA ALA A 160 23.78 1.42 7.24
C ALA A 160 22.35 1.14 6.68
N VAL A 161 22.28 0.20 5.73
CA VAL A 161 21.03 -0.48 5.37
C VAL A 161 20.68 -1.44 6.52
N ARG A 162 19.57 -1.20 7.22
CA ARG A 162 19.08 -2.07 8.29
C ARG A 162 17.96 -2.96 7.74
N LEU A 163 18.16 -4.27 7.74
CA LEU A 163 17.12 -5.26 7.39
C LEU A 163 16.63 -5.93 8.68
N GLN A 164 15.38 -5.64 9.06
CA GLN A 164 14.72 -6.25 10.22
C GLN A 164 14.23 -7.65 9.85
N VAL A 165 14.64 -8.67 10.59
CA VAL A 165 14.21 -10.06 10.39
C VAL A 165 13.70 -10.59 11.71
N GLY A 166 12.45 -10.24 12.03
CA GLY A 166 11.76 -10.70 13.24
C GLY A 166 10.65 -9.75 13.67
N PRO A 167 9.65 -10.23 14.42
CA PRO A 167 8.56 -9.40 14.94
C PRO A 167 9.01 -8.42 16.03
N ASP A 168 10.16 -8.67 16.68
CA ASP A 168 10.72 -7.80 17.71
C ASP A 168 11.65 -6.74 17.12
N SER A 169 11.61 -5.52 17.68
CA SER A 169 12.38 -4.34 17.24
C SER A 169 13.91 -4.49 17.35
N ASN A 170 14.39 -5.57 17.96
CA ASN A 170 15.79 -5.77 18.30
C ASN A 170 16.48 -6.82 17.43
N MET A 171 15.76 -7.43 16.49
CA MET A 171 16.28 -8.41 15.55
C MET A 171 16.65 -7.76 14.22
N VAL A 172 17.86 -7.23 14.13
CA VAL A 172 18.37 -6.53 12.93
C VAL A 172 19.66 -7.21 12.46
N PHE A 173 19.75 -7.47 11.15
CA PHE A 173 21.01 -7.80 10.50
C PHE A 173 21.74 -6.49 10.16
N ASN A 174 22.92 -6.30 10.75
CA ASN A 174 23.80 -5.19 10.47
C ASN A 174 24.87 -5.66 9.47
N GLU A 175 24.74 -5.30 8.20
CA GLU A 175 25.81 -5.43 7.22
C GLU A 175 26.27 -4.01 6.86
N GLU A 176 27.49 -3.65 7.24
CA GLU A 176 28.10 -2.40 6.80
C GLU A 176 28.55 -2.58 5.33
N PRO A 177 28.03 -1.80 4.37
CA PRO A 177 28.53 -1.87 3.00
C PRO A 177 29.99 -1.38 2.96
N LEU A 178 30.85 -2.18 2.32
CA LEU A 178 32.23 -1.83 2.00
C LEU A 178 32.31 -0.46 1.32
N ASN A 179 32.93 0.54 1.96
CA ASN A 179 33.24 1.80 1.32
C ASN A 179 34.60 1.68 0.58
N LEU A 180 34.59 1.77 -0.75
CA LEU A 180 35.82 1.70 -1.57
C LEU A 180 36.59 3.05 -1.64
N GLU A 181 36.12 4.12 -0.98
CA GLU A 181 36.77 5.45 -0.99
C GLU A 181 37.56 5.78 0.28
N SER A 182 37.60 4.90 1.28
CA SER A 182 38.55 4.99 2.40
C SER A 182 39.61 3.91 2.25
N ASP A 183 40.89 4.26 2.40
CA ASP A 183 42.03 3.34 2.29
C ASP A 183 41.73 1.93 2.83
N ASN A 184 41.84 0.97 1.91
CA ASN A 184 41.84 -0.47 2.14
C ASN A 184 42.88 -0.85 3.21
N PHE A 185 42.49 -0.95 4.49
CA PHE A 185 43.23 -1.80 5.43
C PHE A 185 42.43 -2.32 6.65
N THR A 186 41.23 -1.84 6.94
CA THR A 186 40.48 -2.31 8.14
C THR A 186 39.40 -3.35 7.82
N ILE A 187 39.47 -3.98 6.65
CA ILE A 187 38.63 -5.14 6.27
C ILE A 187 39.52 -6.38 6.28
N ILE A 188 40.12 -6.69 7.43
CA ILE A 188 40.59 -8.04 7.74
C ILE A 188 40.26 -8.28 9.21
N GLY A 189 39.15 -8.97 9.47
CA GLY A 189 38.79 -9.48 10.80
C GLY A 189 37.38 -9.10 11.24
N SER A 190 36.39 -9.90 10.85
CA SER A 190 35.03 -9.81 11.37
C SER A 190 34.99 -10.11 12.87
N TYR A 191 34.42 -9.22 13.69
CA TYR A 191 34.15 -9.48 15.11
C TYR A 191 32.69 -9.88 15.27
N ASN A 192 32.43 -11.18 15.50
CA ASN A 192 31.13 -11.61 16.01
C ASN A 192 31.15 -11.50 17.53
N THR A 193 30.37 -10.56 18.06
CA THR A 193 30.18 -10.42 19.51
C THR A 193 28.95 -11.20 19.91
N TYR A 194 29.12 -12.31 20.63
CA TYR A 194 28.00 -13.02 21.27
C TYR A 194 27.93 -12.59 22.74
N SER A 195 26.77 -12.06 23.15
CA SER A 195 26.54 -11.64 24.55
C SER A 195 25.83 -12.74 25.33
N TYR A 196 26.39 -13.12 26.47
CA TYR A 196 25.68 -13.83 27.54
C TYR A 196 26.00 -13.17 28.87
N GLY A 197 25.04 -12.39 29.39
CA GLY A 197 25.19 -11.67 30.66
C GLY A 197 26.17 -10.48 30.61
N SER A 198 26.49 -9.93 31.78
CA SER A 198 27.18 -8.64 31.96
C SER A 198 28.71 -8.69 31.80
N VAL A 199 29.26 -9.63 31.04
CA VAL A 199 30.71 -9.69 30.76
C VAL A 199 30.90 -9.81 29.25
N ASN A 200 31.49 -8.79 28.63
CA ASN A 200 31.85 -8.79 27.22
C ASN A 200 33.25 -9.41 27.05
N MET A 201 33.37 -10.53 26.33
CA MET A 201 34.65 -11.13 25.98
C MET A 201 34.85 -11.07 24.47
N THR A 202 35.84 -10.30 24.02
CA THR A 202 36.20 -10.14 22.60
C THR A 202 37.37 -11.08 22.28
N LEU A 203 37.16 -12.09 21.44
CA LEU A 203 38.23 -12.98 20.98
C LEU A 203 38.52 -12.73 19.49
N LEU A 204 39.78 -12.38 19.19
CA LEU A 204 40.30 -12.23 17.82
C LEU A 204 40.52 -13.62 17.21
N GLY A 205 39.78 -13.95 16.15
CA GLY A 205 39.99 -15.17 15.36
C GLY A 205 40.22 -14.83 13.89
N SER A 206 41.42 -15.09 13.39
CA SER A 206 41.69 -15.17 11.95
C SER A 206 41.43 -16.61 11.49
N THR A 207 40.53 -16.82 10.53
CA THR A 207 40.42 -18.10 9.84
C THR A 207 40.94 -17.95 8.42
N LEU A 208 41.90 -18.81 8.07
CA LEU A 208 42.28 -19.18 6.71
C LEU A 208 41.06 -19.53 5.85
#